data_AF-A0A3M8DYI2-F1
#
_entry.id   AF-A0A3M8DYI2-F1
#
_cell.length_a   1.000
_cell.length_b   1.000
_cell.length_c   1.000
_cell.angle_alpha   90.00
_cell.angle_beta   90.00
_cell.angle_gamma   90.00
#
_symmetry.space_group_name_H-M   'P 1'
#
loop_
_entity.id
_entity.type
_entity.pdbx_description
1 polymer ?
#
loop_
_entity_poly.entity_id
_entity_poly.type
_entity_poly.pdbx_seq_one_letter_code
_entity_poly.pdbx_strand_id
1 'polypeptide(L)'
;MQEVIAKLEGLLADVPKRFVELDEEAAALRPLPEKWSKKEIIGHLCDSAINNLQRFIRAQFEPKPFALTPYAQNEWVLSQRYADIPTEELLTLWVSLNTQIVRVIGGITEEQQAYLCVVGDEPPFTLGWLIEDYVVHMEHHLKQIFGE
;
A
#
# COMPACT_ATOMS: atom_id res chain seq x y z
N MET A 1 -13.57 -3.79 -9.67
CA MET A 1 -12.56 -4.72 -9.11
C MET A 1 -11.55 -5.25 -10.13
N GLN A 2 -11.95 -5.83 -11.27
CA GLN A 2 -10.99 -6.40 -12.24
C GLN A 2 -9.94 -5.39 -12.75
N GLU A 3 -10.35 -4.15 -13.03
CA GLU A 3 -9.42 -3.08 -13.44
C GLU A 3 -8.39 -2.75 -12.35
N VAL A 4 -8.81 -2.71 -11.08
CA VAL A 4 -7.93 -2.49 -9.93
C VAL A 4 -6.89 -3.61 -9.82
N ILE A 5 -7.32 -4.86 -9.97
CA ILE A 5 -6.44 -6.04 -9.92
C ILE A 5 -5.41 -5.96 -11.05
N ALA A 6 -5.86 -5.76 -12.29
CA ALA A 6 -4.97 -5.67 -13.45
C ALA A 6 -3.94 -4.55 -13.30
N LYS A 7 -4.36 -3.41 -12.74
CA LYS A 7 -3.49 -2.29 -12.45
C LYS A 7 -2.45 -2.62 -11.38
N LEU A 8 -2.88 -3.24 -10.28
CA LEU A 8 -1.97 -3.67 -9.22
C LEU A 8 -0.96 -4.69 -9.75
N GLU A 9 -1.40 -5.72 -10.47
CA GLU A 9 -0.53 -6.72 -11.11
C GLU A 9 0.49 -6.08 -12.06
N GLY A 10 0.09 -5.07 -12.83
CA GLY A 10 1.00 -4.27 -13.65
C GLY A 10 2.10 -3.59 -12.83
N LEU A 11 1.72 -2.94 -11.71
CA LEU A 11 2.68 -2.33 -10.78
C LEU A 11 3.63 -3.37 -10.15
N LEU A 12 3.12 -4.55 -9.79
CA LEU A 12 3.95 -5.63 -9.24
C LEU A 12 4.96 -6.18 -10.24
N ALA A 13 4.66 -6.13 -11.53
CA ALA A 13 5.57 -6.56 -12.59
C ALA A 13 6.59 -5.49 -13.00
N ASP A 14 6.24 -4.20 -12.87
CA ASP A 14 7.04 -3.05 -13.31
C ASP A 14 7.96 -2.50 -12.23
N VAL A 15 7.41 -2.18 -11.05
CA VAL A 15 8.12 -1.45 -9.99
C VAL A 15 9.40 -2.14 -9.55
N PRO A 16 9.44 -3.47 -9.30
CA PRO A 16 10.68 -4.10 -8.89
C PRO A 16 11.79 -3.97 -9.93
N LYS A 17 11.46 -4.08 -11.23
CA LYS A 17 12.45 -3.97 -12.32
C LYS A 17 13.06 -2.58 -12.39
N ARG A 18 12.23 -1.54 -12.28
CA ARG A 18 12.68 -0.14 -12.31
C ARG A 18 13.44 0.24 -11.04
N PHE A 19 13.02 -0.29 -9.89
CA PHE A 19 13.62 0.07 -8.61
C PHE A 19 15.03 -0.52 -8.47
N VAL A 20 15.28 -1.74 -8.95
CA VAL A 20 16.64 -2.34 -8.91
C VAL A 20 17.64 -1.65 -9.85
N GLU A 21 17.19 -0.82 -10.79
CA GLU A 21 18.06 0.01 -11.62
C GLU A 21 18.57 1.26 -10.89
N LEU A 22 17.99 1.58 -9.72
CA LEU A 22 18.44 2.68 -8.89
C LEU A 22 19.71 2.29 -8.11
N ASP A 23 20.57 3.28 -7.88
CA ASP A 23 21.70 3.11 -6.96
C ASP A 23 21.21 2.88 -5.52
N GLU A 24 21.71 1.82 -4.88
CA GLU A 24 21.28 1.36 -3.55
C GLU A 24 21.47 2.43 -2.48
N GLU A 25 22.66 3.04 -2.46
CA GLU A 25 23.00 4.08 -1.47
C GLU A 25 22.15 5.32 -1.69
N ALA A 26 22.02 5.78 -2.94
CA ALA A 26 21.16 6.90 -3.29
C ALA A 26 19.68 6.66 -2.97
N ALA A 27 19.18 5.42 -3.13
CA ALA A 27 17.81 5.07 -2.81
C ALA A 27 17.52 5.08 -1.29
N ALA A 28 18.56 4.89 -0.47
CA ALA A 28 18.48 4.95 0.99
C ALA A 28 18.59 6.39 1.54
N LEU A 29 19.13 7.34 0.77
CA LEU A 29 19.33 8.72 1.22
C LEU A 29 18.03 9.51 1.28
N ARG A 30 17.79 10.15 2.43
CA ARG A 30 16.72 11.14 2.58
C ARG A 30 17.11 12.44 1.88
N PRO A 31 16.24 13.03 1.05
CA PRO A 31 16.56 14.30 0.41
C PRO A 31 16.53 15.47 1.40
N LEU A 32 15.70 15.38 2.45
CA LEU A 32 15.61 16.33 3.57
C LEU A 32 15.24 15.57 4.85
N PRO A 33 15.55 16.10 6.06
CA PRO A 33 15.28 15.41 7.33
C PRO A 33 13.84 14.91 7.50
N GLU A 34 12.87 15.70 7.03
CA GLU A 34 11.43 15.45 7.09
C GLU A 34 10.85 14.72 5.87
N LYS A 35 11.70 14.29 4.94
CA LYS A 35 11.29 13.58 3.72
C LYS A 35 11.84 12.16 3.74
N TRP A 36 11.00 11.22 3.32
CA TRP A 36 11.40 9.82 3.18
C TRP A 36 12.35 9.64 2.00
N SER A 37 13.30 8.73 2.15
CA SER A 37 14.09 8.19 1.03
C SER A 37 13.22 7.32 0.11
N LYS A 38 13.74 6.96 -1.06
CA LYS A 38 13.00 6.09 -1.99
C LYS A 38 12.70 4.71 -1.38
N LYS A 39 13.64 4.15 -0.61
CA LYS A 39 13.44 2.90 0.15
C LYS A 39 12.39 3.07 1.24
N GLU A 40 12.41 4.19 1.96
CA GLU A 40 11.38 4.48 2.96
C GLU A 40 9.99 4.67 2.35
N ILE A 41 9.88 5.19 1.12
CA ILE A 41 8.60 5.28 0.39
C ILE A 41 8.08 3.87 0.03
N ILE A 42 8.91 2.97 -0.51
CA ILE A 42 8.49 1.57 -0.75
C ILE A 42 8.15 0.86 0.57
N GLY A 43 8.92 1.14 1.62
CA GLY A 43 8.64 0.66 2.97
C GLY A 43 7.28 1.14 3.49
N HIS A 44 6.98 2.42 3.35
CA HIS A 44 5.66 2.96 3.67
C HIS A 44 4.54 2.26 2.88
N LEU A 45 4.78 1.91 1.62
CA LEU A 45 3.82 1.12 0.84
C LEU A 45 3.66 -0.31 1.37
N CYS A 46 4.68 -0.90 2.00
CA CYS A 46 4.54 -2.16 2.75
C CYS A 46 3.67 -1.98 3.99
N ASP A 47 3.88 -0.92 4.78
CA ASP A 47 3.06 -0.59 5.94
C ASP A 47 1.58 -0.36 5.54
N SER A 48 1.37 0.35 4.43
CA SER A 48 0.03 0.55 3.86
C SER A 48 -0.59 -0.78 3.44
N ALA A 49 0.17 -1.68 2.80
CA ALA A 49 -0.32 -3.01 2.41
C ALA A 49 -0.68 -3.86 3.65
N ILE A 50 0.13 -3.85 4.71
CA ILE A 50 -0.15 -4.56 5.97
C ILE A 50 -1.47 -4.08 6.58
N ASN A 51 -1.67 -2.77 6.66
CA ASN A 51 -2.90 -2.19 7.20
C ASN A 51 -4.11 -2.49 6.30
N ASN A 52 -3.97 -2.36 4.99
CA ASN A 52 -5.12 -2.53 4.09
C ASN A 52 -5.49 -4.00 3.87
N LEU A 53 -4.53 -4.92 3.90
CA LEU A 53 -4.82 -6.36 3.83
C LEU A 53 -5.77 -6.79 4.95
N GLN A 54 -5.49 -6.43 6.22
CA GLN A 54 -6.42 -6.75 7.31
C GLN A 54 -7.77 -6.03 7.17
N ARG A 55 -7.79 -4.78 6.68
CA ARG A 55 -9.03 -4.02 6.50
C ARG A 55 -9.91 -4.69 5.44
N PHE A 56 -9.33 -5.11 4.33
CA PHE A 56 -10.06 -5.80 3.25
C PHE A 56 -10.63 -7.13 3.72
N ILE A 57 -9.91 -7.88 4.56
CA ILE A 57 -10.41 -9.13 5.15
C ILE A 57 -11.55 -8.84 6.13
N ARG A 58 -11.32 -7.95 7.11
CA ARG A 58 -12.25 -7.70 8.21
C ARG A 58 -13.53 -7.01 7.75
N ALA A 59 -13.42 -6.07 6.82
CA ALA A 59 -14.56 -5.37 6.23
C ALA A 59 -15.55 -6.32 5.54
N GLN A 60 -15.16 -7.53 5.13
CA GLN A 60 -16.09 -8.52 4.57
C GLN A 60 -17.01 -9.13 5.63
N PHE A 61 -16.54 -9.28 6.88
CA PHE A 61 -17.21 -10.12 7.88
C PHE A 61 -17.68 -9.36 9.13
N GLU A 62 -17.07 -8.22 9.45
CA GLU A 62 -17.41 -7.45 10.66
C GLU A 62 -18.67 -6.59 10.48
N PRO A 63 -19.32 -6.14 11.58
CA PRO A 63 -20.50 -5.27 11.49
C PRO A 63 -20.25 -4.00 10.66
N LYS A 64 -21.32 -3.49 10.03
CA LYS A 64 -21.29 -2.28 9.22
C LYS A 64 -21.90 -1.09 9.96
N PRO A 65 -21.34 0.13 9.81
CA PRO A 65 -20.12 0.42 9.06
C PRO A 65 -18.86 -0.15 9.75
N PHE A 66 -17.93 -0.68 8.97
CA PHE A 66 -16.66 -1.19 9.50
C PHE A 66 -15.76 0.00 9.88
N ALA A 67 -15.36 0.07 11.15
CA ALA A 67 -14.53 1.15 11.65
C ALA A 67 -13.05 0.87 11.39
N LEU A 68 -12.42 1.74 10.60
CA LEU A 68 -10.98 1.69 10.32
C LEU A 68 -10.21 2.42 11.42
N THR A 69 -9.11 1.80 11.86
CA THR A 69 -8.15 2.44 12.76
C THR A 69 -7.07 3.14 11.95
N PRO A 70 -6.82 4.45 12.16
CA PRO A 70 -5.69 5.15 11.56
C PRO A 70 -4.36 4.63 12.15
N TYR A 71 -3.25 4.89 11.46
CA TYR A 71 -1.92 4.52 11.92
C TYR A 71 -0.92 5.66 11.71
N ALA A 72 0.03 5.81 12.62
CA ALA A 72 1.04 6.87 12.58
C ALA A 72 2.15 6.52 11.57
N GLN A 73 1.95 6.88 10.31
CA GLN A 73 2.81 6.48 9.19
C GLN A 73 4.31 6.77 9.43
N ASN A 74 4.64 7.95 9.97
CA ASN A 74 6.02 8.32 10.27
C ASN A 74 6.66 7.41 11.33
N GLU A 75 5.91 7.03 12.36
CA GLU A 75 6.38 6.16 13.43
C GLU A 75 6.59 4.73 12.93
N TRP A 76 5.73 4.27 12.02
CA TRP A 76 5.86 2.95 11.38
C TRP A 76 7.11 2.88 10.50
N VAL A 77 7.29 3.84 9.59
CA VAL A 77 8.50 3.92 8.75
C VAL A 77 9.77 3.97 9.60
N LEU A 78 9.75 4.77 10.68
CA LEU A 78 10.86 4.85 11.63
C LEU A 78 11.15 3.50 12.30
N SER A 79 10.12 2.80 12.76
CA SER A 79 10.26 1.52 13.48
C SER A 79 10.77 0.39 12.58
N GLN A 80 10.43 0.42 11.29
CA GLN A 80 10.76 -0.65 10.34
C GLN A 80 12.16 -0.51 9.74
N ARG A 81 12.77 0.69 9.84
CA ARG A 81 14.15 0.96 9.38
C ARG A 81 14.40 0.57 7.92
N TYR A 82 13.45 0.89 7.05
CA TYR A 82 13.49 0.49 5.64
C TYR A 82 14.71 0.94 4.84
N ALA A 83 15.34 2.06 5.24
CA ALA A 83 16.59 2.50 4.61
C ALA A 83 17.73 1.48 4.78
N ASP A 84 17.73 0.70 5.87
CA ASP A 84 18.80 -0.24 6.24
C ASP A 84 18.61 -1.64 5.64
N ILE A 85 17.42 -1.96 5.12
CA ILE A 85 17.07 -3.29 4.57
C ILE A 85 17.59 -3.40 3.13
N PRO A 86 18.23 -4.49 2.69
CA PRO A 86 18.61 -4.66 1.29
C PRO A 86 17.42 -4.47 0.34
N THR A 87 17.59 -3.73 -0.76
CA THR A 87 16.50 -3.43 -1.70
C THR A 87 15.75 -4.68 -2.17
N GLU A 88 16.46 -5.78 -2.43
CA GLU A 88 15.83 -7.04 -2.84
C GLU A 88 14.87 -7.62 -1.77
N GLU A 89 15.23 -7.55 -0.50
CA GLU A 89 14.38 -8.00 0.61
C GLU A 89 13.14 -7.11 0.74
N LEU A 90 13.34 -5.80 0.64
CA LEU A 90 12.26 -4.82 0.71
C LEU A 90 11.25 -5.00 -0.43
N LEU A 91 11.72 -5.17 -1.67
CA LEU A 91 10.87 -5.43 -2.83
C LEU A 91 10.17 -6.78 -2.73
N THR A 92 10.86 -7.81 -2.22
CA THR A 92 10.26 -9.13 -2.00
C THR A 92 9.09 -9.06 -1.02
N LEU A 93 9.24 -8.31 0.08
CA LEU A 93 8.15 -8.05 1.03
C LEU A 93 6.98 -7.34 0.36
N TRP A 94 7.26 -6.24 -0.36
CA TRP A 94 6.24 -5.45 -1.04
C TRP A 94 5.43 -6.26 -2.06
N VAL A 95 6.12 -7.06 -2.89
CA VAL A 95 5.48 -7.95 -3.88
C VAL A 95 4.65 -9.02 -3.19
N SER A 96 5.16 -9.62 -2.11
CA SER A 96 4.46 -10.69 -1.38
C SER A 96 3.16 -10.20 -0.75
N LEU A 97 3.21 -9.03 -0.08
CA LEU A 97 2.04 -8.40 0.54
C LEU A 97 0.97 -8.07 -0.50
N ASN A 98 1.37 -7.47 -1.62
CA ASN A 98 0.41 -7.05 -2.64
C ASN A 98 -0.13 -8.22 -3.46
N THR A 99 0.65 -9.27 -3.68
CA THR A 99 0.15 -10.52 -4.26
C THR A 99 -0.93 -11.13 -3.36
N GLN A 100 -0.76 -11.04 -2.03
CA GLN A 100 -1.80 -11.48 -1.11
C GLN A 100 -3.04 -10.56 -1.15
N ILE A 101 -2.86 -9.25 -1.30
CA ILE A 101 -3.97 -8.31 -1.53
C ILE A 101 -4.75 -8.69 -2.78
N VAL A 102 -4.09 -8.94 -3.92
CA VAL A 102 -4.73 -9.38 -5.18
C VAL A 102 -5.63 -10.60 -4.94
N ARG A 103 -5.15 -11.61 -4.19
CA ARG A 103 -5.95 -12.79 -3.86
C ARG A 103 -7.18 -12.45 -3.02
N VAL A 104 -7.03 -11.60 -2.01
CA VAL A 104 -8.14 -11.20 -1.14
C VAL A 104 -9.18 -10.42 -1.92
N ILE A 105 -8.78 -9.38 -2.65
CA ILE A 105 -9.73 -8.51 -3.37
C ILE A 105 -10.37 -9.22 -4.56
N GLY A 106 -9.69 -10.20 -5.17
CA GLY A 106 -10.25 -11.05 -6.21
C GLY A 106 -11.42 -11.94 -5.74
N GLY A 107 -11.55 -12.17 -4.43
CA GLY A 107 -12.68 -12.89 -3.84
C GLY A 107 -13.85 -12.01 -3.40
N ILE A 108 -13.71 -10.68 -3.42
CA ILE A 108 -14.74 -9.76 -2.91
C ILE A 108 -15.88 -9.61 -3.93
N THR A 109 -17.10 -9.93 -3.51
CA THR A 109 -18.31 -9.82 -4.35
C THR A 109 -18.74 -8.37 -4.58
N GLU A 110 -19.58 -8.11 -5.58
CA GLU A 110 -20.16 -6.79 -5.81
C GLU A 110 -20.97 -6.27 -4.61
N GLU A 111 -21.70 -7.17 -3.92
CA GLU A 111 -22.41 -6.83 -2.69
C GLU A 111 -21.44 -6.39 -1.59
N GLN A 112 -20.35 -7.12 -1.38
CA GLN A 112 -19.34 -6.79 -0.39
C GLN A 112 -18.60 -5.48 -0.72
N GLN A 113 -18.42 -5.16 -2.00
CA GLN A 113 -17.85 -3.87 -2.41
C GLN A 113 -18.70 -2.68 -1.94
N ALA A 114 -20.02 -2.84 -1.82
CA ALA A 114 -20.94 -1.79 -1.35
C ALA A 114 -20.95 -1.64 0.19
N TYR A 115 -20.24 -2.50 0.92
CA TYR A 115 -20.18 -2.42 2.38
C TYR A 115 -19.55 -1.12 2.87
N LEU A 116 -20.21 -0.48 3.83
CA LEU A 116 -19.78 0.80 4.37
C LEU A 116 -18.62 0.65 5.36
N CYS A 117 -17.68 1.56 5.25
CA CYS A 117 -16.51 1.75 6.08
C CYS A 117 -16.50 3.19 6.60
N VAL A 118 -15.92 3.41 7.78
CA VAL A 118 -15.78 4.74 8.41
C VAL A 118 -14.41 4.90 9.05
N VAL A 119 -13.90 6.13 9.10
CA VAL A 119 -12.68 6.51 9.83
C VAL A 119 -13.05 7.69 10.73
N GLY A 120 -12.99 7.50 12.05
CA GLY A 120 -13.38 8.56 12.99
C GLY A 120 -14.79 9.10 12.71
N ASP A 121 -14.91 10.43 12.62
CA ASP A 121 -16.16 11.14 12.34
C ASP A 121 -16.32 11.53 10.85
N GLU A 122 -15.49 10.98 9.96
CA GLU A 122 -15.55 11.26 8.54
C GLU A 122 -16.79 10.63 7.86
N PRO A 123 -17.27 11.19 6.74
CA PRO A 123 -18.34 10.58 5.96
C PRO A 123 -18.03 9.11 5.58
N PRO A 124 -19.01 8.19 5.68
CA PRO A 124 -18.81 6.81 5.26
C PRO A 124 -18.45 6.67 3.78
N PHE A 125 -17.62 5.68 3.47
CA PHE A 125 -17.25 5.28 2.11
C PHE A 125 -17.42 3.77 1.94
N THR A 126 -17.36 3.27 0.71
CA THR A 126 -17.53 1.85 0.42
C THR A 126 -16.20 1.08 0.48
N LEU A 127 -16.26 -0.23 0.73
CA LEU A 127 -15.08 -1.10 0.63
C LEU A 127 -14.47 -1.07 -0.77
N GLY A 128 -15.30 -1.01 -1.82
CA GLY A 128 -14.83 -0.84 -3.20
C GLY A 128 -14.00 0.43 -3.37
N TRP A 129 -14.49 1.57 -2.85
CA TRP A 129 -13.76 2.84 -2.89
C TRP A 129 -12.43 2.76 -2.12
N LEU A 130 -12.41 2.13 -0.93
CA LEU A 130 -11.18 1.96 -0.14
C LEU A 130 -10.11 1.15 -0.91
N ILE A 131 -10.53 0.13 -1.65
CA ILE A 131 -9.63 -0.70 -2.46
C ILE A 131 -9.09 0.08 -3.67
N GLU A 132 -9.92 0.90 -4.31
CA GLU A 132 -9.50 1.79 -5.40
C GLU A 132 -8.52 2.87 -4.90
N ASP A 133 -8.84 3.52 -3.79
CA ASP A 133 -8.01 4.54 -3.15
C ASP A 133 -6.64 3.98 -2.75
N TYR A 134 -6.58 2.73 -2.28
CA TYR A 134 -5.30 2.05 -2.00
C TYR A 134 -4.35 2.04 -3.20
N VAL A 135 -4.86 1.79 -4.41
CA VAL A 135 -4.04 1.78 -5.63
C VAL A 135 -3.67 3.20 -6.06
N VAL A 136 -4.59 4.16 -5.95
CA VAL A 136 -4.31 5.58 -6.23
C VAL A 136 -3.21 6.12 -5.29
N HIS A 137 -3.30 5.79 -4.01
CA HIS A 137 -2.29 6.12 -3.00
C HIS A 137 -0.94 5.49 -3.33
N MET A 138 -0.92 4.23 -3.76
CA MET A 138 0.30 3.56 -4.21
C MET A 138 0.95 4.30 -5.38
N GLU A 139 0.19 4.63 -6.43
CA GLU A 139 0.71 5.37 -7.58
C GLU A 139 1.24 6.75 -7.19
N HIS A 140 0.53 7.47 -6.31
CA HIS A 140 0.98 8.77 -5.83
C HIS A 140 2.40 8.70 -5.25
N HIS A 141 2.71 7.67 -4.47
CA HIS A 141 4.04 7.48 -3.90
C HIS A 141 5.06 6.95 -4.91
N LEU A 142 4.68 6.07 -5.83
CA LEU A 142 5.57 5.61 -6.90
C LEU A 142 6.01 6.77 -7.80
N LYS A 143 5.14 7.76 -8.05
CA LYS A 143 5.50 9.00 -8.74
C LYS A 143 6.57 9.81 -8.03
N GLN A 144 6.59 9.81 -6.70
CA GLN A 144 7.66 10.47 -5.92
C GLN A 144 9.01 9.77 -6.09
N ILE A 145 9.02 8.47 -6.38
CA ILE A 145 10.25 7.69 -6.60
C ILE A 145 10.79 7.89 -8.01
N PHE A 146 9.90 7.86 -9.02
CA PHE A 146 10.27 7.80 -10.42
C PHE A 146 10.12 9.12 -11.20
N GLY A 147 9.42 10.11 -10.66
CA GLY A 147 9.30 11.45 -11.26
C GLY A 147 8.30 11.57 -12.42
N GLU A 148 7.23 10.77 -12.40
CA GLU A 148 6.17 10.71 -13.43
C GLU A 148 4.81 11.26 -12.96
#